data_AF-A0A399SPT2-F1
#
_entry.id   AF-A0A399SPT2-F1
#
_cell.length_a   1.000
_cell.length_b   1.000
_cell.length_c   1.000
_cell.angle_alpha   90.00
_cell.angle_beta   90.00
_cell.angle_gamma   90.00
#
_symmetry.space_group_name_H-M   'P 1'
#
loop_
_entity.id
_entity.type
_entity.pdbx_description
1 polymer ?
#
loop_
_entity_poly.entity_id
_entity_poly.type
_entity_poly.pdbx_seq_one_letter_code
_entity_poly.pdbx_strand_id
1 'polypeptide(L)' 'ALQAAHRGYVMDSGLITMSGDAKQMLDDPKVRAAYLGE' A
#
# COMPACT_ATOMS: atom_id res chain seq x y z
N ALA A 1 3.02 7.47 6.20
CA ALA A 1 3.71 7.45 4.90
C ALA A 1 2.73 7.55 3.74
N LEU A 2 1.84 6.57 3.53
CA LEU A 2 0.89 6.58 2.41
C LEU A 2 -0.08 7.78 2.44
N GLN A 3 -0.47 8.25 3.63
CA GLN A 3 -1.35 9.43 3.81
C GLN A 3 -0.81 10.75 3.23
N ALA A 4 0.50 10.86 3.02
CA ALA A 4 1.13 12.06 2.45
C ALA A 4 1.58 11.86 0.99
N ALA A 5 1.34 10.67 0.41
CA ALA A 5 1.77 10.33 -0.93
C ALA A 5 0.63 10.55 -1.94
N HIS A 6 1.00 10.73 -3.21
CA HIS A 6 0.05 10.71 -4.32
C HIS A 6 -0.12 9.30 -4.91
N ARG A 7 0.95 8.50 -4.87
CA ARG A 7 0.99 7.15 -5.44
C ARG A 7 1.61 6.18 -4.45
N GLY A 8 1.03 4.99 -4.35
CA GLY A 8 1.48 3.90 -3.50
C GLY A 8 2.00 2.71 -4.30
N TYR A 9 2.91 1.97 -3.69
CA TYR A 9 3.41 0.69 -4.17
C TYR A 9 3.54 -0.26 -2.99
N VAL A 10 2.98 -1.46 -3.11
CA VAL A 10 3.20 -2.56 -2.17
C VAL A 10 4.19 -3.52 -2.78
N MET A 11 5.17 -3.94 -1.97
CA MET A 11 6.19 -4.89 -2.38
C MET A 11 6.11 -6.15 -1.53
N ASP A 12 6.22 -7.30 -2.18
CA ASP A 12 6.39 -8.60 -1.55
C ASP A 12 7.59 -9.29 -2.22
N SER A 13 8.55 -9.76 -1.42
CA SER A 13 9.71 -10.52 -1.89
C SER A 13 10.49 -9.85 -3.03
N GLY A 14 10.59 -8.52 -3.00
CA GLY A 14 11.30 -7.72 -4.01
C GLY A 14 10.48 -7.37 -5.26
N LEU A 15 9.22 -7.80 -5.33
CA LEU A 15 8.33 -7.56 -6.47
C LEU A 15 7.19 -6.62 -6.08
N ILE A 16 6.85 -5.68 -6.97
CA ILE A 16 5.67 -4.82 -6.78
C ILE A 16 4.42 -5.65 -7.05
N THR A 17 3.60 -5.84 -6.02
CA THR A 17 2.36 -6.63 -6.09
C THR A 17 1.11 -5.76 -6.21
N MET A 18 1.17 -4.50 -5.78
CA MET A 18 0.12 -3.51 -5.99
C MET A 18 0.70 -2.12 -6.26
N SER A 19 0.02 -1.35 -7.10
CA SER A 19 0.31 0.07 -7.30
C SER A 19 -0.95 0.84 -7.65
N GLY A 20 -1.02 2.10 -7.25
CA GLY A 20 -2.22 2.90 -7.46
C GLY A 20 -2.18 4.25 -6.75
N ASP A 21 -3.30 4.97 -6.80
CA ASP A 21 -3.47 6.19 -6.02
C ASP A 21 -3.36 5.88 -4.52
N ALA A 22 -2.56 6.66 -3.82
CA ALA A 22 -2.24 6.39 -2.42
C ALA A 22 -3.46 6.49 -1.49
N LYS A 23 -4.44 7.35 -1.81
CA LYS A 23 -5.67 7.46 -1.01
C LYS A 23 -6.55 6.24 -1.21
N GLN A 24 -6.72 5.79 -2.45
CA GLN A 24 -7.49 4.57 -2.73
C GLN A 24 -6.85 3.32 -2.11
N MET A 25 -5.52 3.26 -2.12
CA MET A 25 -4.79 2.15 -1.51
C MET A 25 -4.93 2.12 0.01
N LEU A 26 -5.13 3.25 0.70
CA LEU A 26 -5.39 3.26 2.15
C LEU A 26 -6.69 2.52 2.53
N ASP A 27 -7.66 2.47 1.63
CA ASP A 27 -8.94 1.80 1.84
C ASP A 27 -8.87 0.29 1.47
N ASP A 28 -7.81 -0.14 0.80
CA ASP A 28 -7.66 -1.55 0.41
C ASP A 28 -7.33 -2.42 1.65
N PRO A 29 -8.13 -3.46 1.95
CA PRO A 29 -7.89 -4.34 3.09
C PRO A 29 -6.51 -4.99 3.10
N LYS A 30 -5.95 -5.30 1.92
CA LYS A 30 -4.62 -5.92 1.78
C LYS A 30 -3.51 -4.94 2.12
N VAL A 31 -3.64 -3.69 1.69
CA VAL A 31 -2.68 -2.63 2.03
C VAL A 31 -2.72 -2.35 3.54
N ARG A 32 -3.92 -2.29 4.13
CA ARG A 32 -4.06 -2.13 5.58
C ARG A 32 -3.46 -3.29 6.36
N ALA A 33 -3.68 -4.53 5.94
CA ALA A 33 -3.06 -5.70 6.54
C ALA A 33 -1.53 -5.68 6.43
N ALA A 34 -0.98 -5.26 5.28
CA ALA A 34 0.46 -5.12 5.08
C ALA A 34 1.09 -3.98 5.92
N TYR A 35 0.34 -2.92 6.22
CA TYR A 35 0.79 -1.80 7.06
C TYR A 35 0.61 -2.03 8.57
N LEU A 36 -0.26 -2.96 8.99
CA LEU A 36 -0.63 -3.22 10.38
C LEU A 36 -0.15 -4.60 10.89
N GLY A 37 0.68 -5.33 10.13
CA GLY A 37 1.18 -6.65 10.54
C GLY A 37 2.27 -6.57 11.61
N GLU A 38 1.95 -7.11 12.80
CA GLU A 38 2.72 -7.24 14.07
C GLU A 38 3.44 -6.01 14.65
#